data_AF-A0A7K1LTI0-F1
#
_entry.id   AF-A0A7K1LTI0-F1
#
_cell.length_a   1.000
_cell.length_b   1.000
_cell.length_c   1.000
_cell.angle_alpha   90.00
_cell.angle_beta   90.00
_cell.angle_gamma   90.00
#
_symmetry.space_group_name_H-M   'P 1'
#
loop_
_entity.id
_entity.type
_entity.pdbx_description
1 polymer ?
#
loop_
_entity_poly.entity_id
_entity_poly.type
_entity_poly.pdbx_seq_one_letter_code
_entity_poly.pdbx_strand_id
1 'polypeptide(L)' 'GTRFVIEPYIRFKGQVGEQATLFLFDPCGNALEFKSFRDMDQLFAK' A
#
# COMPACT_ATOMS: atom_id res chain seq x y z
N GLY A 1 10.94 -8.65 -14.42
CA GLY A 1 10.35 -8.10 -13.18
C GLY A 1 9.97 -6.65 -13.43
N THR A 2 8.98 -6.13 -12.71
CA THR A 2 8.53 -4.73 -12.82
C THR A 2 9.26 -3.86 -11.80
N ARG A 3 9.59 -2.61 -12.17
CA ARG A 3 10.23 -1.65 -11.27
C ARG A 3 9.20 -1.01 -10.34
N PHE A 4 9.55 -0.89 -9.06
CA PHE A 4 8.74 -0.12 -8.12
C PHE A 4 8.85 1.38 -8.40
N VAL A 5 7.69 2.05 -8.39
CA VAL A 5 7.61 3.52 -8.32
C VAL A 5 7.79 3.96 -6.87
N ILE A 6 7.19 3.19 -5.96
CA ILE A 6 7.36 3.28 -4.51
C ILE A 6 7.63 1.86 -4.02
N GLU A 7 8.80 1.63 -3.45
CA GLU A 7 9.17 0.35 -2.87
C GLU A 7 8.31 0.02 -1.64
N PRO A 8 8.16 -1.27 -1.27
CA PRO A 8 7.36 -1.65 -0.10
C PRO A 8 7.86 -0.99 1.19
N TYR A 9 6.97 -0.28 1.90
CA TYR A 9 7.27 0.26 3.23
C TYR A 9 6.02 0.38 4.11
N ILE A 10 6.25 0.51 5.42
CA ILE A 10 5.18 0.68 6.42
C ILE A 10 4.86 2.16 6.61
N ARG A 11 3.58 2.49 6.49
CA ARG A 11 2.99 3.79 6.83
C ARG A 11 2.31 3.69 8.20
N PHE A 12 2.35 4.80 8.95
CA PHE A 12 1.68 4.91 10.26
C PHE A 12 2.09 3.82 11.25
N LYS A 13 3.37 3.44 11.27
CA LYS A 13 3.89 2.40 12.15
C LYS A 13 3.54 2.69 13.63
N GLY A 14 2.89 1.74 14.28
CA GLY A 14 2.42 1.81 15.66
C GLY A 14 1.17 2.67 15.87
N GLN A 15 0.55 3.20 14.82
CA GLN A 15 -0.62 4.06 14.88
C GLN A 15 -1.84 3.38 14.26
N VAL A 16 -3.03 3.91 14.55
CA VAL A 16 -4.26 3.54 13.85
C VAL A 16 -4.09 3.85 12.37
N GLY A 17 -4.38 2.88 11.52
CA GLY A 17 -4.19 2.89 10.08
C GLY A 17 -2.84 2.32 9.62
N GLU A 18 -2.09 1.63 10.49
CA GLU A 18 -0.82 0.98 10.11
C GLU A 18 -1.04 0.06 8.90
N GLN A 19 -0.30 0.34 7.84
CA GLN A 19 -0.41 -0.37 6.58
C GLN A 19 0.94 -0.46 5.86
N ALA A 20 1.17 -1.54 5.12
CA ALA A 20 2.23 -1.57 4.12
C ALA A 20 1.67 -1.11 2.78
N THR A 21 2.42 -0.29 2.04
CA THR A 21 2.07 0.08 0.67
C THR A 21 3.25 -0.06 -0.29
N LEU A 22 2.96 -0.31 -1.57
CA LEU A 22 3.89 -0.21 -2.69
C LEU A 22 3.15 0.26 -3.94
N PHE A 23 3.91 0.79 -4.90
CA PHE A 23 3.39 1.16 -6.22
C PHE A 23 4.24 0.60 -7.36
N LEU A 24 3.56 0.23 -8.44
CA LEU A 24 4.16 -0.11 -9.72
C LEU A 24 3.26 0.35 -10.86
N PHE A 25 3.85 0.50 -12.05
CA PHE A 25 3.08 0.65 -13.28
C PHE A 25 2.86 -0.72 -13.91
N ASP A 26 1.63 -0.96 -14.40
CA ASP A 26 1.37 -2.09 -15.30
C ASP A 26 1.92 -1.80 -16.72
N PRO A 27 1.90 -2.77 -17.65
CA PRO A 27 2.37 -2.56 -19.02
C PRO A 27 1.60 -1.50 -19.82
N CYS A 28 0.40 -1.13 -19.39
CA CYS A 28 -0.43 -0.10 -20.01
C CYS A 28 -0.16 1.30 -19.40
N GLY A 29 0.71 1.40 -18.40
CA GLY A 29 1.03 2.65 -17.71
C GLY A 29 0.07 3.02 -16.58
N ASN A 30 -0.80 2.11 -16.13
CA ASN A 30 -1.68 2.36 -14.99
C ASN A 30 -0.90 2.25 -13.68
N ALA A 31 -1.09 3.21 -12.78
CA ALA A 31 -0.53 3.14 -11.43
C ALA A 31 -1.34 2.14 -10.59
N LEU A 32 -0.69 1.06 -10.15
CA LEU A 32 -1.27 0.09 -9.25
C LEU A 32 -0.67 0.28 -7.86
N GLU A 33 -1.53 0.55 -6.89
CA GLU A 33 -1.18 0.54 -5.47
C GLU A 33 -1.60 -0.79 -4.86
N PHE A 34 -0.69 -1.42 -4.13
CA PHE A 34 -1.01 -2.56 -3.28
C PHE A 34 -0.89 -2.15 -1.83
N LYS A 35 -1.94 -2.41 -1.04
CA LYS A 35 -2.00 -2.12 0.38
C LYS A 35 -2.24 -3.39 1.18
N SER A 36 -1.65 -3.46 2.36
CA SER A 36 -2.02 -4.42 3.40
C SER A 36 -2.16 -3.69 4.71
N PHE A 37 -3.18 -4.03 5.50
CA PHE A 37 -3.45 -3.38 6.77
C PHE A 37 -3.08 -4.31 7.91
N ARG A 38 -2.51 -3.75 8.98
CA ARG A 38 -2.21 -4.52 10.20
C ARG A 38 -3.49 -5.01 10.88
N ASP A 39 -4.55 -4.21 10.77
CA ASP A 39 -5.88 -4.46 11.32
C ASP A 39 -6.93 -4.09 10.25
N MET A 40 -7.72 -5.08 9.85
CA MET A 40 -8.73 -4.91 8.79
C MET A 40 -9.95 -4.12 9.24
N ASP A 41 -10.20 -4.04 10.55
CA ASP A 41 -11.30 -3.22 11.09
C ASP A 41 -11.05 -1.72 10.85
N GLN A 42 -9.79 -1.35 10.58
CA GLN A 42 -9.36 0.02 10.29
C GLN A 42 -9.40 0.36 8.79
N LEU A 43 -9.82 -0.60 7.93
CA LEU A 43 -9.94 -0.38 6.49
C LEU A 43 -11.05 0.63 6.15
N PHE A 44 -12.12 0.64 6.94
CA PHE A 44 -13.25 1.55 6.76
C PHE A 44 -13.50 2.31 8.06
N ALA A 45 -13.49 3.65 7.99
CA ALA A 45 -14.10 4.44 9.03
C ALA A 45 -15.63 4.23 8.95
N LYS A 46 -16.28 3.99 10.09
CA LYS A 46 -17.74 4.07 10.19
C LYS A 46 -18.21 5.52 10.09
#